data_AF-A0A7S1P7N1-F1
#
_entry.id   AF-A0A7S1P7N1-F1
#
_cell.length_a   1.000
_cell.length_b   1.000
_cell.length_c   1.000
_cell.angle_alpha   90.00
_cell.angle_beta   90.00
_cell.angle_gamma   90.00
#
_symmetry.space_group_name_H-M   'P 1'
#
loop_
_entity.id
_entity.type
_entity.pdbx_description
1 polymer ?
#
loop_
_entity_poly.entity_id
_entity_poly.type
_entity_poly.pdbx_seq_one_letter_code
_entity_poly.pdbx_strand_id
1 'polypeptide(L)'
;NTAVFVAWRLGARRRMPHIINSLSRHFICSPEALKNGRYHTLVTCGFSHITLPHFLVNAWALDLFGRSVASDLSTRDFLALYGLSSAAAALVQVRTSGMPVAGASGMVMALSMVVACLRPRESYIVIFPLPALSLT
;
A
#
# COMPACT_ATOMS: atom_id res chain seq x y z
N ASN A 1 5.62 1.05 5.69
CA ASN A 1 5.18 2.25 4.94
C ASN A 1 5.86 3.52 5.41
N THR A 2 5.78 3.87 6.69
CA THR A 2 6.32 5.14 7.25
C THR A 2 7.80 5.37 6.93
N ALA A 3 8.66 4.37 7.13
CA ALA A 3 10.10 4.50 6.85
C ALA A 3 10.37 4.87 5.37
N VAL A 4 9.70 4.21 4.44
CA VAL A 4 9.83 4.47 2.99
C VAL A 4 9.30 5.87 2.65
N PHE A 5 8.16 6.27 3.22
CA PHE A 5 7.61 7.62 3.04
C PHE A 5 8.55 8.70 3.58
N VAL A 6 9.11 8.51 4.77
CA VAL A 6 10.10 9.43 5.35
C VAL A 6 11.36 9.49 4.48
N ALA A 7 11.83 8.36 3.95
CA ALA A 7 12.96 8.34 3.02
C ALA A 7 12.69 9.17 1.75
N TRP A 8 11.49 9.06 1.17
CA TRP A 8 11.06 9.92 0.06
C TRP A 8 11.08 11.41 0.44
N ARG A 9 10.55 11.76 1.63
CA ARG A 9 10.49 13.14 2.11
C ARG A 9 11.87 13.73 2.40
N LEU A 10 12.75 12.95 3.03
CA LEU A 10 14.13 13.37 3.30
C LEU A 10 14.91 13.52 2.01
N GLY A 11 14.79 12.57 1.07
CA GLY A 11 15.42 12.62 -0.24
C GLY A 11 15.02 13.88 -1.01
N ALA A 12 13.72 14.19 -1.06
CA ALA A 12 13.20 15.39 -1.71
C ALA A 12 13.61 16.68 -0.99
N ARG A 13 13.44 16.76 0.34
CA ARG A 13 13.72 17.96 1.14
C ARG A 13 15.21 18.32 1.15
N ARG A 14 16.08 17.32 1.24
CA ARG A 14 17.54 17.51 1.26
C ARG A 14 18.17 17.47 -0.15
N ARG A 15 17.35 17.36 -1.21
CA ARG A 15 17.79 17.24 -2.61
C ARG A 15 18.88 16.16 -2.79
N MET A 16 18.64 14.98 -2.24
CA MET A 16 19.58 13.84 -2.28
C MET A 16 19.22 12.89 -3.43
N PRO A 17 19.81 13.05 -4.64
CA PRO A 17 19.40 12.28 -5.82
C PRO A 17 19.68 10.79 -5.67
N HIS A 18 20.71 10.40 -4.91
CA HIS A 18 21.03 8.99 -4.67
C HIS A 18 19.92 8.25 -3.90
N ILE A 19 19.30 8.90 -2.90
CA ILE A 19 18.16 8.33 -2.17
C ILE A 19 16.96 8.19 -3.09
N ILE A 20 16.62 9.26 -3.82
CA ILE A 20 15.48 9.27 -4.75
C ILE A 20 15.66 8.19 -5.81
N ASN A 21 16.84 8.10 -6.43
CA ASN A 21 17.13 7.09 -7.45
C ASN A 21 17.07 5.67 -6.89
N SER A 22 17.55 5.45 -5.66
CA SER A 22 17.46 4.16 -5.00
C SER A 22 16.00 3.77 -4.74
N LEU A 23 15.18 4.69 -4.23
CA LEU A 23 13.76 4.46 -3.99
C LEU A 23 12.99 4.22 -5.30
N SER A 24 13.23 5.02 -6.34
CA SER A 24 12.64 4.80 -7.67
C SER A 24 13.01 3.44 -8.27
N ARG A 25 14.22 2.92 -7.99
CA ARG A 25 14.68 1.64 -8.53
C ARG A 25 14.09 0.43 -7.81
N HIS A 26 13.87 0.53 -6.51
CA HIS A 26 13.52 -0.62 -5.67
C HIS A 26 12.10 -0.56 -5.10
N PHE A 27 11.44 0.61 -5.07
CA PHE A 27 10.13 0.84 -4.44
C PHE A 27 9.08 1.37 -5.43
N ILE A 28 9.34 1.30 -6.74
CA ILE A 28 8.37 1.59 -7.79
C ILE A 28 8.36 0.40 -8.74
N CYS A 29 7.17 -0.15 -9.00
CA CYS A 29 6.98 -1.19 -10.00
C CYS A 29 6.64 -0.54 -11.34
N SER A 30 7.36 -0.85 -12.40
CA SER A 30 7.09 -0.35 -13.75
C SER A 30 7.34 -1.46 -14.78
N PRO A 31 6.83 -1.34 -16.02
CA PRO A 31 7.14 -2.29 -17.09
C PRO A 31 8.65 -2.52 -17.27
N GLU A 32 9.45 -1.46 -17.17
CA GLU A 32 10.91 -1.50 -17.26
C GLU A 32 11.55 -2.21 -16.06
N ALA A 33 10.97 -2.05 -14.87
CA ALA A 33 11.42 -2.78 -13.68
C ALA A 33 11.25 -4.30 -13.86
N LEU A 34 10.10 -4.73 -14.35
CA LEU A 34 9.82 -6.14 -14.59
C LEU A 34 10.68 -6.71 -15.73
N LYS A 35 10.86 -5.97 -16.83
CA LYS A 35 11.74 -6.36 -17.95
C LYS A 35 13.20 -6.53 -17.51
N ASN A 36 13.66 -5.70 -16.57
CA ASN A 36 15.02 -5.76 -16.04
C ASN A 36 15.19 -6.79 -14.88
N GLY A 37 14.22 -7.69 -14.68
CA GLY A 37 14.30 -8.75 -13.67
C GLY A 37 14.10 -8.29 -12.22
N ARG A 38 13.63 -7.05 -11.99
CA ARG A 38 13.41 -6.50 -10.64
C ARG A 38 12.06 -6.92 -10.07
N TYR A 39 11.80 -8.23 -9.96
CA TYR A 39 10.50 -8.76 -9.50
C TYR A 39 10.17 -8.42 -8.05
N HIS A 40 11.17 -8.13 -7.21
CA HIS A 40 10.94 -7.63 -5.85
C HIS A 40 10.07 -6.36 -5.82
N THR A 41 10.09 -5.55 -6.90
CA THR A 41 9.29 -4.33 -7.02
C THR A 41 7.78 -4.58 -6.95
N LEU A 42 7.31 -5.79 -7.28
CA LEU A 42 5.90 -6.19 -7.15
C LEU A 42 5.38 -6.13 -5.71
N VAL A 43 6.26 -6.40 -4.74
CA VAL A 43 5.91 -6.36 -3.31
C VAL A 43 6.37 -5.05 -2.69
N THR A 44 7.58 -4.58 -3.00
CA THR A 44 8.14 -3.39 -2.36
C THR A 44 7.42 -2.10 -2.79
N CYS A 45 6.79 -2.06 -3.97
CA CYS A 45 5.96 -0.92 -4.38
C CYS A 45 4.76 -0.69 -3.45
N GLY A 46 4.27 -1.74 -2.78
CA GLY A 46 3.21 -1.66 -1.78
C GLY A 46 3.56 -0.74 -0.59
N PHE A 47 4.85 -0.58 -0.29
CA PHE A 47 5.30 0.26 0.83
C PHE A 47 5.50 1.74 0.45
N SER A 48 5.47 2.07 -0.84
CA SER A 48 5.91 3.35 -1.39
C SER A 48 4.74 4.30 -1.62
N HIS A 49 4.88 5.57 -1.21
CA HIS A 49 3.81 6.57 -1.35
C HIS A 49 4.42 7.94 -1.73
N ILE A 50 3.93 8.53 -2.82
CA ILE A 50 4.48 9.77 -3.39
C ILE A 50 3.88 11.01 -2.69
N THR A 51 2.56 11.05 -2.51
CA THR A 51 1.86 12.21 -1.93
C THR A 51 1.47 11.93 -0.47
N LEU A 52 1.39 13.01 0.34
CA LEU A 52 1.01 12.90 1.74
C LEU A 52 -0.44 12.42 1.91
N PRO A 53 -1.44 12.95 1.17
CA PRO A 53 -2.81 12.44 1.27
C PRO A 53 -2.91 10.95 0.91
N HIS A 54 -2.21 10.51 -0.13
CA HIS A 54 -2.20 9.10 -0.52
C HIS A 54 -1.59 8.20 0.57
N PHE A 55 -0.52 8.65 1.23
CA PHE A 55 0.04 7.94 2.39
C PHE A 55 -0.95 7.89 3.56
N LEU A 56 -1.57 9.02 3.92
CA LEU A 56 -2.46 9.11 5.08
C LEU A 56 -3.69 8.23 4.91
N VAL A 57 -4.35 8.28 3.74
CA VAL A 57 -5.55 7.46 3.48
C VAL A 57 -5.20 5.97 3.52
N ASN A 58 -4.11 5.53 2.90
CA ASN A 58 -3.71 4.13 2.96
C ASN A 58 -3.31 3.70 4.37
N ALA A 59 -2.56 4.52 5.11
CA ALA A 59 -2.13 4.18 6.46
C ALA A 59 -3.34 4.06 7.41
N TRP A 60 -4.28 5.00 7.30
CA TRP A 60 -5.51 4.98 8.06
C TRP A 60 -6.40 3.78 7.68
N ALA A 61 -6.58 3.48 6.38
CA ALA A 61 -7.38 2.34 5.95
C ALA A 61 -6.75 0.99 6.34
N LEU A 62 -5.42 0.88 6.28
CA LEU A 62 -4.69 -0.29 6.78
C LEU A 62 -4.89 -0.48 8.29
N ASP A 63 -4.87 0.59 9.09
CA ASP A 63 -5.12 0.51 10.52
C ASP A 63 -6.57 0.11 10.81
N LEU A 64 -7.54 0.73 10.10
CA LEU A 64 -8.96 0.41 10.25
C LEU A 64 -9.25 -1.07 9.97
N PHE A 65 -8.97 -1.53 8.74
CA PHE A 65 -9.29 -2.90 8.35
C PHE A 65 -8.38 -3.90 9.05
N GLY A 66 -7.10 -3.55 9.28
CA GLY A 66 -6.14 -4.38 9.98
C GLY A 66 -6.57 -4.68 11.42
N ARG A 67 -7.11 -3.69 12.14
CA ARG A 67 -7.66 -3.90 13.49
C ARG A 67 -8.90 -4.79 13.47
N SER A 68 -9.80 -4.61 12.50
CA SER A 68 -11.01 -5.45 12.39
C SER A 68 -10.65 -6.93 12.26
N VAL A 69 -9.59 -7.26 11.51
CA VAL A 69 -9.18 -8.67 11.28
C VAL A 69 -8.00 -9.15 12.14
N ALA A 70 -7.57 -8.35 13.13
CA ALA A 70 -6.37 -8.65 13.92
C ALA A 70 -6.47 -9.94 14.74
N SER A 71 -7.69 -10.31 15.17
CA SER A 71 -7.96 -11.58 15.86
C SER A 71 -8.07 -12.77 14.92
N ASP A 72 -8.30 -12.53 13.63
CA ASP A 72 -8.64 -13.57 12.66
C ASP A 72 -7.43 -13.99 11.82
N LEU A 73 -6.50 -13.06 11.57
CA LEU A 73 -5.31 -13.31 10.78
C LEU A 73 -4.08 -13.51 11.66
N SER A 74 -3.39 -14.62 11.46
CA SER A 74 -2.04 -14.77 12.01
C SER A 74 -1.08 -13.79 11.33
N THR A 75 0.09 -13.55 11.95
CA THR A 75 1.14 -12.75 11.32
C THR A 75 1.56 -13.31 9.96
N ARG A 76 1.56 -14.64 9.81
CA ARG A 76 1.89 -15.29 8.53
C ARG A 76 0.83 -15.00 7.47
N ASP A 77 -0.44 -15.08 7.83
CA ASP A 77 -1.55 -14.81 6.90
C ASP A 77 -1.56 -13.35 6.47
N PHE A 78 -1.31 -12.43 7.41
CA PHE A 78 -1.19 -11.02 7.10
C PHE A 78 -0.03 -10.73 6.13
N LEU A 79 1.15 -11.32 6.36
CA LEU A 79 2.30 -11.15 5.47
C LEU A 79 2.07 -11.78 4.08
N ALA A 80 1.44 -12.95 4.03
CA ALA A 80 1.06 -13.60 2.78
C ALA A 80 0.04 -12.75 2.01
N LEU A 81 -1.00 -12.26 2.70
CA LEU A 81 -2.01 -11.38 2.12
C LEU A 81 -1.37 -10.11 1.58
N TYR A 82 -0.46 -9.48 2.34
CA TYR A 82 0.28 -8.30 1.91
C TYR A 82 1.08 -8.56 0.63
N GLY A 83 1.91 -9.61 0.65
CA GLY A 83 2.79 -9.94 -0.48
C GLY A 83 2.01 -10.27 -1.74
N LEU A 84 1.00 -11.15 -1.62
CA LEU A 84 0.20 -11.61 -2.76
C LEU A 84 -0.69 -10.49 -3.33
N SER A 85 -1.37 -9.73 -2.48
CA SER A 85 -2.24 -8.64 -2.94
C SER A 85 -1.45 -7.50 -3.58
N SER A 86 -0.30 -7.12 -3.01
CA SER A 86 0.59 -6.12 -3.60
C SER A 86 1.09 -6.60 -4.96
N ALA A 87 1.58 -7.83 -5.05
CA ALA A 87 2.12 -8.37 -6.30
C ALA A 87 1.04 -8.50 -7.39
N ALA A 88 -0.14 -9.02 -7.04
CA ALA A 88 -1.25 -9.17 -7.97
C ALA A 88 -1.74 -7.81 -8.47
N ALA A 89 -1.98 -6.84 -7.57
CA ALA A 89 -2.42 -5.51 -7.93
C ALA A 89 -1.40 -4.78 -8.82
N ALA A 90 -0.12 -4.82 -8.44
CA ALA A 90 0.96 -4.21 -9.21
C ALA A 90 1.10 -4.84 -10.60
N LEU A 91 1.05 -6.17 -10.69
CA LEU A 91 1.16 -6.88 -11.96
C LEU A 91 -0.02 -6.54 -12.89
N VAL A 92 -1.25 -6.59 -12.38
CA VAL A 92 -2.45 -6.25 -13.16
C VAL A 92 -2.36 -4.81 -13.64
N GLN A 93 -2.05 -3.86 -12.76
CA GLN A 93 -2.01 -2.46 -13.12
C GLN A 93 -0.90 -2.12 -14.12
N VAL A 94 0.28 -2.70 -13.97
CA VAL A 94 1.37 -2.54 -14.95
C VAL A 94 0.96 -3.11 -16.31
N ARG A 95 0.25 -4.23 -16.33
CA ARG A 95 -0.14 -4.90 -17.58
C ARG A 95 -1.30 -4.21 -18.30
N THR A 96 -2.21 -3.56 -17.56
CA THR A 96 -3.38 -2.88 -18.14
C THR A 96 -3.11 -1.42 -18.47
N SER A 97 -2.41 -0.69 -17.59
CA SER A 97 -2.19 0.75 -17.75
C SER A 97 -0.81 1.12 -18.30
N GLY A 98 0.17 0.23 -18.19
CA GLY A 98 1.57 0.52 -18.53
C GLY A 98 2.24 1.57 -17.63
N MET A 99 1.54 2.08 -16.61
CA MET A 99 2.05 3.14 -15.75
C MET A 99 2.83 2.57 -14.55
N PRO A 100 3.81 3.33 -14.02
CA PRO A 100 4.47 2.98 -12.77
C PRO A 100 3.48 2.94 -11.59
N VAL A 101 3.65 1.97 -10.70
CA VAL A 101 2.79 1.68 -9.55
C VAL A 101 3.57 1.88 -8.25
N ALA A 102 2.95 2.59 -7.32
CA ALA A 102 3.42 2.76 -5.94
C ALA A 102 2.21 3.03 -5.04
N GLY A 103 2.03 2.24 -3.98
CA GLY A 103 0.96 2.43 -3.01
C GLY A 103 0.49 1.13 -2.37
N ALA A 104 -0.01 1.22 -1.14
CA ALA A 104 -0.52 0.06 -0.40
C ALA A 104 -1.98 -0.32 -0.73
N SER A 105 -2.60 0.34 -1.72
CA SER A 105 -4.03 0.23 -2.02
C SER A 105 -4.48 -1.19 -2.37
N GLY A 106 -3.63 -1.99 -3.02
CA GLY A 106 -3.90 -3.41 -3.29
C GLY A 106 -4.12 -4.22 -2.01
N MET A 107 -3.29 -3.98 -0.99
CA MET A 107 -3.43 -4.60 0.33
C MET A 107 -4.66 -4.07 1.09
N VAL A 108 -4.90 -2.76 1.01
CA VAL A 108 -6.11 -2.16 1.61
C VAL A 108 -7.38 -2.80 1.06
N MET A 109 -7.46 -2.98 -0.27
CA MET A 109 -8.60 -3.63 -0.92
C MET A 109 -8.72 -5.11 -0.55
N ALA A 110 -7.59 -5.81 -0.41
CA ALA A 110 -7.59 -7.20 0.04
C ALA A 110 -8.11 -7.33 1.49
N LEU A 111 -7.64 -6.47 2.41
CA LEU A 111 -8.14 -6.44 3.79
C LEU A 111 -9.62 -6.07 3.85
N SER A 112 -10.08 -5.09 3.07
CA SER A 112 -11.50 -4.75 3.04
C SER A 112 -12.36 -5.91 2.55
N MET A 113 -11.85 -6.71 1.61
CA MET A 113 -12.54 -7.93 1.15
C MET A 113 -12.58 -9.00 2.24
N VAL A 114 -11.49 -9.18 2.99
CA VAL A 114 -11.47 -10.11 4.15
C VAL A 114 -12.50 -9.67 5.20
N VAL A 115 -12.55 -8.38 5.53
CA VAL A 115 -13.56 -7.82 6.45
C VAL A 115 -14.97 -8.06 5.90
N ALA A 116 -15.22 -7.78 4.62
CA ALA A 116 -16.53 -7.98 4.01
C ALA A 116 -17.00 -9.45 4.08
N CYS A 117 -16.07 -10.40 3.93
CA CYS A 117 -16.36 -11.83 4.06
C CYS A 117 -16.61 -12.26 5.52
N LEU A 118 -15.80 -11.79 6.47
CA LEU A 118 -15.89 -12.21 7.87
C LEU A 118 -16.99 -11.48 8.65
N ARG A 119 -17.24 -10.22 8.31
CA ARG A 119 -18.15 -9.31 9.02
C ARG A 119 -19.05 -8.54 8.03
N PRO A 120 -19.93 -9.22 7.27
CA PRO A 120 -20.75 -8.58 6.23
C PRO A 120 -21.79 -7.57 6.77
N ARG A 121 -22.02 -7.54 8.09
CA ARG A 121 -22.96 -6.61 8.75
C ARG A 121 -22.27 -5.48 9.51
N GLU A 122 -20.94 -5.44 9.51
CA GLU A 122 -20.20 -4.36 10.17
C GLU A 122 -20.31 -3.09 9.33
N SER A 123 -20.75 -2.00 9.95
CA SER A 123 -20.88 -0.70 9.32
C SER A 123 -19.86 0.28 9.90
N TYR A 124 -19.23 1.03 9.01
CA TYR A 124 -18.27 2.06 9.39
C TYR A 124 -18.90 3.43 9.13
N ILE A 125 -18.96 4.27 10.16
CA ILE A 125 -19.39 5.66 9.99
C ILE A 125 -18.23 6.43 9.37
N VAL A 126 -18.48 7.04 8.21
CA VAL A 126 -17.48 7.77 7.44
C VAL A 126 -17.88 9.23 7.34
N ILE A 127 -17.15 10.12 8.03
CA ILE A 127 -17.29 11.57 7.84
C ILE A 127 -16.32 11.96 6.72
N PHE A 128 -16.81 12.10 5.50
CA PHE A 128 -15.97 12.44 4.35
C PHE A 128 -15.12 13.70 4.62
N PRO A 129 -13.78 13.69 4.45
CA PRO A 129 -12.94 12.66 3.82
C PRO A 129 -12.22 11.70 4.81
N LEU A 130 -12.55 11.72 6.09
CA LEU A 130 -11.94 10.94 7.18
C LEU A 130 -12.88 9.82 7.66
N PRO A 131 -12.65 8.57 7.27
CA PRO A 131 -13.54 7.51 7.72
C PRO A 131 -13.22 7.10 9.17
N ALA A 132 -14.21 6.54 9.88
CA ALA A 132 -14.11 6.14 11.30
C ALA A 132 -13.95 7.26 12.35
N LEU A 133 -14.30 8.50 12.04
CA LEU A 133 -14.47 9.55 13.06
C LEU A 133 -15.86 9.42 13.69
N SER A 134 -15.96 8.80 14.87
CA SER A 134 -17.16 8.90 15.69
C SER A 134 -17.11 10.19 16.49
N LEU A 135 -18.03 11.11 16.22
CA LEU A 135 -18.35 12.18 17.18
C LEU A 135 -19.18 11.54 18.29
N THR A 136 -18.49 10.93 19.26
CA THR A 136 -19.06 10.58 20.56
C THR A 136 -18.61 11.62 21.57
#